data_AF-A0A0P9DQI6-F1
#
_entry.id   AF-A0A0P9DQI6-F1
#
_cell.length_a   1.000
_cell.length_b   1.000
_cell.length_c   1.000
_cell.angle_alpha   90.00
_cell.angle_beta   90.00
_cell.angle_gamma   90.00
#
_symmetry.space_group_name_H-M   'P 1'
#
loop_
_entity.id
_entity.type
_entity.pdbx_description
1 polymer ?
#
loop_
_entity_poly.entity_id
_entity_poly.type
_entity_poly.pdbx_seq_one_letter_code
_entity_poly.pdbx_strand_id
1 'polypeptide(L)'
;MRYRALIFALPLFFLAFFFLYPLAAILRLSFGGGAGAAGAGLAQLVADSYYLQVLWFSTWQALVSTALTLLVALPATYVFTHYAFPGKSLLRAIATVPFVLPTVVVAAAFKALLGPRDLLNSTLQHWLGLAAPPIQLDQTLAIILLAHVFYNYSVVLRIVGSF
;
A
#
# COMPACT_ATOMS: atom_id res chain seq x y z
N MET A 1 -27.86 17.81 27.20
CA MET A 1 -27.70 16.57 26.40
C MET A 1 -28.21 16.68 24.95
N ARG A 2 -29.32 17.38 24.66
CA ARG A 2 -29.90 17.50 23.29
C ARG A 2 -29.00 18.14 22.20
N TYR A 3 -28.16 19.12 22.54
CA TYR A 3 -27.26 19.76 21.57
C TYR A 3 -26.07 18.89 21.13
N ARG A 4 -25.64 17.94 21.97
CA ARG A 4 -24.58 16.99 21.61
C ARG A 4 -25.02 16.06 20.48
N ALA A 5 -26.28 15.62 20.50
CA ALA A 5 -26.84 14.77 19.46
C ALA A 5 -26.90 15.47 18.09
N LEU A 6 -27.20 16.77 18.06
CA LEU A 6 -27.20 17.58 16.84
C LEU A 6 -25.80 17.74 16.24
N ILE A 7 -24.76 17.84 17.08
CA ILE A 7 -23.36 17.93 16.62
C ILE A 7 -22.93 16.62 15.93
N PHE A 8 -23.36 15.47 16.43
CA PHE A 8 -23.06 14.17 15.79
C PHE A 8 -23.98 13.84 14.60
N ALA A 9 -25.19 14.43 14.54
CA ALA A 9 -26.13 14.19 13.46
C ALA A 9 -25.58 14.62 12.09
N LEU A 10 -24.84 15.74 12.03
CA LEU A 10 -24.27 16.24 10.78
C LEU A 10 -23.18 15.32 10.20
N PRO A 11 -22.14 14.90 10.95
CA PRO A 11 -21.17 13.89 10.48
C PRO A 11 -21.81 12.55 10.14
N LEU A 12 -22.78 12.09 10.93
CA LEU A 12 -23.47 10.82 10.67
C LEU A 12 -24.29 10.87 9.39
N PHE A 13 -25.01 11.97 9.15
CA PHE A 13 -25.75 12.19 7.92
C PHE A 13 -24.80 12.23 6.71
N PHE A 14 -23.68 12.94 6.83
CA PHE A 14 -22.65 12.97 5.80
C PHE A 14 -22.11 11.57 5.48
N LEU A 15 -21.72 10.80 6.50
CA LEU A 15 -21.23 9.43 6.31
C LEU A 15 -22.32 8.52 5.72
N ALA A 16 -23.56 8.66 6.18
CA ALA A 16 -24.68 7.88 5.66
C ALA A 16 -24.91 8.15 4.17
N PHE A 17 -24.91 9.42 3.77
CA PHE A 17 -25.24 9.82 2.40
C PHE A 17 -24.07 9.64 1.42
N PHE A 18 -22.84 9.94 1.82
CA PHE A 18 -21.68 9.92 0.92
C PHE A 18 -20.87 8.63 0.98
N PHE A 19 -20.99 7.82 2.03
CA PHE A 19 -20.27 6.55 2.16
C PHE A 19 -21.21 5.35 2.20
N LEU A 20 -22.17 5.31 3.14
CA LEU A 20 -23.03 4.13 3.30
C LEU A 20 -24.00 3.96 2.13
N TYR A 21 -24.55 5.05 1.58
CA TYR A 21 -25.46 4.97 0.44
C TYR A 21 -24.78 4.43 -0.83
N PRO A 22 -23.63 4.97 -1.31
CA PRO A 22 -22.93 4.40 -2.45
C PRO A 22 -22.48 2.96 -2.22
N LEU A 23 -21.98 2.64 -1.02
CA LEU A 23 -21.60 1.28 -0.67
C LEU A 23 -22.79 0.33 -0.75
N ALA A 24 -23.94 0.72 -0.19
CA ALA A 24 -25.18 -0.07 -0.27
C ALA A 24 -25.69 -0.21 -1.71
N ALA A 25 -25.55 0.83 -2.55
CA ALA A 25 -25.91 0.77 -3.95
C ALA A 25 -25.03 -0.23 -4.73
N ILE A 26 -23.72 -0.23 -4.49
CA ILE A 26 -22.78 -1.21 -5.08
C ILE A 26 -23.16 -2.61 -4.64
N LEU A 27 -23.41 -2.82 -3.34
CA LEU A 27 -23.83 -4.13 -2.83
C LEU A 27 -25.15 -4.57 -3.48
N ARG A 28 -26.17 -3.71 -3.55
CA ARG A 28 -27.44 -4.05 -4.22
C ARG A 28 -27.23 -4.44 -5.68
N LEU A 29 -26.35 -3.75 -6.40
CA LEU A 29 -26.00 -4.09 -7.79
C LEU A 29 -25.27 -5.45 -7.87
N SER A 30 -24.30 -5.69 -6.99
CA SER A 30 -23.55 -6.96 -6.94
C SER A 30 -24.42 -8.17 -6.56
N PHE A 31 -25.42 -7.96 -5.68
CA PHE A 31 -26.30 -9.03 -5.19
C PHE A 31 -27.59 -9.18 -6.00
N GLY A 32 -28.07 -8.15 -6.72
CA GLY A 32 -29.40 -8.14 -7.36
C GLY A 32 -29.49 -7.44 -8.72
N GLY A 33 -28.36 -7.12 -9.36
CA GLY A 33 -28.31 -6.25 -10.55
C GLY A 33 -28.58 -6.87 -11.93
N GLY A 34 -28.90 -8.17 -12.01
CA GLY A 34 -29.23 -8.85 -13.28
C GLY A 34 -30.60 -9.52 -13.22
N ALA A 35 -31.17 -9.87 -14.37
CA ALA A 35 -32.44 -10.59 -14.52
C ALA A 35 -32.47 -12.02 -13.89
N GLY A 36 -31.49 -12.34 -13.04
CA GLY A 36 -31.33 -13.62 -12.36
C GLY A 36 -31.51 -13.50 -10.84
N ALA A 37 -31.43 -14.66 -10.17
CA ALA A 37 -31.62 -14.78 -8.72
C ALA A 37 -30.60 -13.96 -7.91
N ALA A 38 -31.02 -13.55 -6.71
CA ALA A 38 -30.14 -12.87 -5.75
C ALA A 38 -28.87 -13.70 -5.51
N GLY A 39 -27.69 -13.09 -5.68
CA GLY A 39 -26.40 -13.74 -5.52
C GLY A 39 -25.80 -14.35 -6.80
N ALA A 40 -26.46 -14.26 -7.95
CA ALA A 40 -25.91 -14.75 -9.23
C ALA A 40 -24.54 -14.12 -9.57
N GLY A 41 -24.33 -12.84 -9.26
CA GLY A 41 -23.04 -12.17 -9.46
C GLY A 41 -21.92 -12.72 -8.59
N LEU A 42 -22.21 -13.10 -7.34
CA LEU A 42 -21.24 -13.75 -6.46
C LEU A 42 -20.96 -15.20 -6.89
N ALA A 43 -22.00 -15.93 -7.33
CA ALA A 43 -21.82 -17.26 -7.87
C ALA A 43 -20.92 -17.23 -9.11
N GLN A 44 -21.08 -16.22 -9.97
CA GLN A 44 -20.21 -16.01 -11.13
C GLN A 44 -18.78 -15.64 -10.72
N LEU A 45 -18.59 -14.82 -9.69
CA LEU A 45 -17.26 -14.48 -9.16
C LEU A 45 -16.49 -15.71 -8.68
N VAL A 46 -17.18 -16.65 -8.00
CA VAL A 46 -16.57 -17.89 -7.48
C VAL A 46 -16.42 -18.95 -8.59
N ALA A 47 -17.29 -18.94 -9.59
CA ALA A 47 -17.20 -19.87 -10.72
C ALA A 47 -16.10 -19.49 -11.72
N ASP A 48 -15.74 -18.21 -11.80
CA ASP A 48 -14.76 -17.72 -12.76
C ASP A 48 -13.34 -17.73 -12.16
N SER A 49 -12.53 -18.61 -12.74
CA SER A 49 -11.12 -18.85 -12.38
C SER A 49 -10.27 -17.57 -12.44
N TYR A 50 -10.59 -16.63 -13.33
CA TYR A 50 -9.85 -15.37 -13.44
C TYR A 50 -9.97 -14.54 -12.16
N TYR A 51 -11.18 -14.36 -11.62
CA TYR A 51 -11.37 -13.59 -10.39
C TYR A 51 -10.75 -14.28 -9.18
N LEU A 52 -10.85 -15.61 -9.09
CA LEU A 52 -10.19 -16.36 -8.03
C LEU A 52 -8.66 -16.22 -8.07
N GLN A 53 -8.07 -16.24 -9.27
CA GLN A 53 -6.63 -16.02 -9.43
C GLN A 53 -6.21 -14.61 -9.01
N VAL A 54 -6.98 -13.58 -9.38
CA VAL A 54 -6.70 -12.19 -8.99
C VAL A 54 -6.84 -11.99 -7.48
N LEU A 55 -7.89 -12.57 -6.86
CA LEU A 55 -8.10 -12.53 -5.42
C LEU A 55 -6.98 -13.25 -4.67
N TRP A 56 -6.62 -14.46 -5.12
CA TRP A 56 -5.50 -15.20 -4.55
C TRP A 56 -4.20 -14.42 -4.69
N PHE A 57 -3.89 -13.94 -5.90
CA PHE A 57 -2.70 -13.14 -6.19
C PHE A 57 -2.58 -11.95 -5.24
N SER A 58 -3.64 -11.14 -5.15
CA SER A 58 -3.64 -9.94 -4.31
C SER A 58 -3.52 -10.29 -2.82
N THR A 59 -4.15 -11.38 -2.38
CA THR A 59 -4.15 -11.78 -0.96
C THR A 59 -2.78 -12.25 -0.52
N TRP A 60 -2.18 -13.22 -1.22
CA TRP A 60 -0.85 -13.71 -0.82
C TRP A 60 0.21 -12.63 -1.02
N GLN A 61 0.08 -11.80 -2.07
CA GLN A 61 0.98 -10.67 -2.31
C GLN A 61 0.92 -9.66 -1.16
N ALA A 62 -0.27 -9.33 -0.65
CA ALA A 62 -0.45 -8.46 0.51
C ALA A 62 0.16 -9.06 1.78
N LEU A 63 0.04 -10.39 1.98
CA LEU A 63 0.68 -11.08 3.11
C LEU A 63 2.21 -11.01 3.03
N VAL A 64 2.78 -11.28 1.86
CA VAL A 64 4.24 -11.19 1.64
C VAL A 64 4.72 -9.75 1.83
N SER A 65 4.00 -8.77 1.27
CA SER A 65 4.30 -7.35 1.50
C SER A 65 4.27 -6.97 2.97
N THR A 66 3.28 -7.45 3.71
CA THR A 66 3.17 -7.20 5.15
C THR A 66 4.35 -7.82 5.90
N ALA A 67 4.66 -9.08 5.64
CA ALA A 67 5.78 -9.77 6.28
C ALA A 67 7.12 -9.08 6.00
N LEU A 68 7.41 -8.73 4.74
CA LEU A 68 8.62 -7.99 4.37
C LEU A 68 8.68 -6.62 5.03
N THR A 69 7.54 -5.90 5.09
CA THR A 69 7.47 -4.60 5.76
C THR A 69 7.81 -4.74 7.23
N LEU A 70 7.20 -5.69 7.94
CA LEU A 70 7.45 -5.91 9.36
C LEU A 70 8.91 -6.31 9.61
N LEU A 71 9.48 -7.17 8.77
CA LEU A 71 10.88 -7.61 8.87
C LEU A 71 11.84 -6.42 8.82
N VAL A 72 11.58 -5.43 7.97
CA VAL A 72 12.44 -4.24 7.82
C VAL A 72 12.09 -3.14 8.84
N ALA A 73 10.81 -2.90 9.08
CA ALA A 73 10.34 -1.78 9.88
C ALA A 73 10.44 -2.02 11.39
N LEU A 74 10.23 -3.25 11.88
CA LEU A 74 10.28 -3.54 13.31
C LEU A 74 11.69 -3.34 13.91
N PRO A 75 12.78 -3.84 13.32
CA PRO A 75 14.13 -3.58 13.84
C PRO A 75 14.45 -2.09 13.88
N ALA A 76 14.11 -1.35 12.81
CA ALA A 76 14.32 0.08 12.78
C ALA A 76 13.49 0.80 13.85
N THR A 77 12.22 0.43 14.00
CA THR A 77 11.33 0.98 15.03
C THR A 77 11.89 0.73 16.42
N TYR A 78 12.36 -0.48 16.70
CA TYR A 78 13.01 -0.84 17.96
C TYR A 78 14.20 0.08 18.26
N VAL A 79 15.06 0.33 17.26
CA VAL A 79 16.19 1.27 17.41
C VAL A 79 15.70 2.69 17.69
N PHE A 80 14.69 3.16 16.95
CA PHE A 80 14.10 4.49 17.14
C PHE A 80 13.38 4.67 18.47
N THR A 81 12.89 3.60 19.11
CA THR A 81 12.21 3.70 20.41
C THR A 81 13.19 3.53 21.58
N HIS A 82 14.16 2.64 21.48
CA HIS A 82 15.02 2.27 22.62
C HIS A 82 16.34 3.06 22.70
N TYR A 83 16.81 3.66 21.61
CA TYR A 83 18.10 4.35 21.60
C TYR A 83 17.97 5.85 21.37
N ALA A 84 18.84 6.61 22.03
CA ALA A 84 19.07 8.03 21.76
C ALA A 84 20.38 8.18 20.99
N PHE A 85 20.31 8.76 19.79
CA PHE A 85 21.48 8.95 18.92
C PHE A 85 21.35 10.27 18.15
N PRO A 86 22.47 10.91 17.78
CA PRO A 86 22.46 12.16 17.02
C PRO A 86 21.82 11.95 15.63
N GLY A 87 20.98 12.88 15.19
CA GLY A 87 20.28 12.77 13.89
C GLY A 87 18.99 11.95 13.90
N LYS A 88 18.56 11.41 15.06
CA LYS A 88 17.30 10.66 15.22
C LYS A 88 16.07 11.40 14.66
N SER A 89 15.98 12.71 14.89
CA SER A 89 14.87 13.54 14.38
C SER A 89 14.88 13.62 12.85
N LEU A 90 16.06 13.78 12.23
CA LEU A 90 16.21 13.83 10.78
C LEU A 90 15.84 12.49 10.13
N LEU A 91 16.38 11.38 10.64
CA LEU A 91 16.05 10.05 10.11
C LEU A 91 14.56 9.72 10.29
N ARG A 92 13.96 10.14 11.41
CA ARG A 92 12.51 10.02 11.62
C ARG A 92 11.73 10.85 10.59
N ALA A 93 12.16 12.08 10.29
CA ALA A 93 11.53 12.90 9.27
C ALA A 93 11.62 12.25 7.88
N ILE A 94 12.79 11.76 7.48
CA ILE A 94 12.98 11.03 6.22
C ILE A 94 12.08 9.80 6.16
N ALA A 95 11.99 9.04 7.25
CA ALA A 95 11.13 7.86 7.34
C ALA A 95 9.62 8.15 7.22
N THR A 96 9.19 9.40 7.44
CA THR A 96 7.78 9.82 7.24
C THR A 96 7.47 10.27 5.81
N VAL A 97 8.49 10.50 4.97
CA VAL A 97 8.32 10.94 3.58
C VAL A 97 7.39 10.01 2.77
N PRO A 98 7.51 8.66 2.83
CA PRO A 98 6.63 7.78 2.06
C PRO A 98 5.14 8.00 2.33
N PHE A 99 4.77 8.41 3.54
CA PHE A 99 3.38 8.63 3.95
C PHE A 99 2.74 9.85 3.28
N VAL A 100 3.55 10.84 2.91
CA VAL A 100 3.09 12.11 2.33
C VAL A 100 3.24 12.17 0.81
N LEU A 101 3.99 11.22 0.23
CA LEU A 101 4.25 11.21 -1.20
C LEU A 101 3.02 10.74 -2.00
N PRO A 102 2.63 11.45 -3.07
CA PRO A 102 1.64 10.96 -4.01
C PRO A 102 2.11 9.69 -4.70
N THR A 103 1.18 8.80 -5.03
CA THR A 103 1.51 7.49 -5.60
C THR A 103 2.28 7.58 -6.92
N VAL A 104 1.93 8.55 -7.75
CA VAL A 104 2.58 8.83 -9.03
C VAL A 104 4.03 9.28 -8.84
N VAL A 105 4.32 10.06 -7.78
CA VAL A 105 5.67 10.56 -7.50
C VAL A 105 6.59 9.41 -7.09
N VAL A 106 6.10 8.49 -6.24
CA VAL A 106 6.88 7.31 -5.86
C VAL A 106 7.13 6.40 -7.06
N ALA A 107 6.14 6.18 -7.93
CA ALA A 107 6.32 5.41 -9.14
C ALA A 107 7.41 6.02 -10.04
N ALA A 108 7.39 7.34 -10.23
CA ALA A 108 8.43 8.05 -10.98
C ALA A 108 9.81 7.94 -10.30
N ALA A 109 9.88 8.08 -8.97
CA ALA A 109 11.13 7.95 -8.21
C ALA A 109 11.72 6.53 -8.29
N PHE A 110 10.89 5.50 -8.15
CA PHE A 110 11.31 4.10 -8.31
C PHE A 110 11.79 3.83 -9.74
N LYS A 111 11.08 4.33 -10.74
CA LYS A 111 11.51 4.21 -12.13
C LYS A 111 12.84 4.91 -12.37
N ALA A 112 13.00 6.15 -11.89
CA ALA A 112 14.24 6.92 -12.02
C ALA A 112 15.41 6.37 -11.20
N LEU A 113 15.17 5.45 -10.26
CA LEU A 113 16.20 4.84 -9.43
C LEU A 113 16.55 3.42 -9.87
N LEU A 114 15.55 2.60 -10.19
CA LEU A 114 15.64 1.15 -10.42
C LEU A 114 15.37 0.74 -11.87
N GLY A 115 15.08 1.69 -12.77
CA GLY A 115 14.86 1.38 -14.17
C GLY A 115 16.15 1.03 -14.93
N PRO A 116 16.04 0.52 -16.17
CA PRO A 116 17.14 -0.12 -16.89
C PRO A 116 18.29 0.82 -17.28
N ARG A 117 18.04 2.14 -17.37
CA ARG A 117 19.02 3.16 -17.82
C ARG A 117 19.33 4.20 -16.74
N ASP A 118 19.00 3.90 -15.50
CA ASP A 118 19.01 4.89 -14.42
C ASP A 118 20.31 4.89 -13.61
N LEU A 119 20.40 5.81 -12.65
CA LEU A 119 21.63 6.07 -11.87
C LEU A 119 22.23 4.81 -11.24
N LEU A 120 21.41 3.94 -10.62
CA LEU A 120 21.94 2.73 -9.97
C LEU A 120 22.47 1.73 -10.98
N ASN A 121 21.68 1.42 -12.01
CA ASN A 121 22.08 0.44 -13.03
C ASN A 121 23.28 0.92 -13.85
N SER A 122 23.34 2.20 -14.19
CA SER A 122 24.49 2.78 -14.91
C SER A 122 25.76 2.78 -14.06
N THR A 123 25.66 3.17 -12.78
CA THR A 123 26.80 3.13 -11.86
C THR A 123 27.31 1.71 -11.63
N LEU A 124 26.40 0.75 -11.41
CA LEU A 124 26.76 -0.67 -11.21
C LEU A 124 27.35 -1.30 -12.46
N GLN A 125 26.82 -1.00 -13.65
CA GLN A 125 27.39 -1.49 -14.92
C GLN A 125 28.81 -0.96 -15.11
N HIS A 126 29.05 0.32 -14.83
CA HIS A 126 30.38 0.91 -14.95
C HIS A 126 31.37 0.29 -13.95
N TRP A 127 30.97 0.12 -12.70
CA TRP A 127 31.80 -0.49 -11.66
C TRP A 127 32.09 -1.97 -11.88
N LEU A 128 31.11 -2.74 -12.38
CA LEU A 128 31.20 -4.19 -12.56
C LEU A 128 31.58 -4.61 -13.99
N GLY A 129 31.72 -3.66 -14.93
CA GLY A 129 32.02 -3.94 -16.33
C GLY A 129 30.93 -4.75 -17.05
N LEU A 130 29.67 -4.64 -16.62
CA LEU A 130 28.57 -5.46 -17.14
C LEU A 130 27.97 -4.83 -18.41
N ALA A 131 27.67 -5.68 -19.41
CA ALA A 131 27.07 -5.28 -20.68
C ALA A 131 25.54 -5.08 -20.62
N ALA A 132 24.90 -5.56 -19.55
CA ALA A 132 23.46 -5.46 -19.34
C ALA A 132 23.17 -4.94 -17.92
N PRO A 133 22.03 -4.27 -17.70
CA PRO A 133 21.64 -3.79 -16.38
C PRO A 133 21.47 -4.97 -15.41
N PRO A 134 22.19 -4.96 -14.27
CA PRO A 134 22.12 -6.05 -13.29
C PRO A 134 20.77 -6.11 -12.56
N ILE A 135 20.09 -4.97 -12.41
CA ILE A 135 18.81 -4.88 -11.70
C ILE A 135 17.72 -4.64 -12.74
N GLN A 136 16.89 -5.64 -12.99
CA GLN A 136 15.77 -5.58 -13.93
C GLN A 136 14.46 -5.83 -13.19
N LEU A 137 13.95 -4.79 -12.54
CA LEU A 137 12.76 -4.87 -11.70
C LEU A 137 11.50 -4.31 -12.38
N ASP A 138 11.63 -3.75 -13.58
CA ASP A 138 10.50 -3.22 -14.35
C ASP A 138 9.42 -4.27 -14.57
N GLN A 139 8.17 -3.92 -14.26
CA GLN A 139 6.99 -4.81 -14.38
C GLN A 139 7.10 -6.13 -13.60
N THR A 140 8.01 -6.22 -12.63
CA THR A 140 8.15 -7.41 -11.79
C THR A 140 7.36 -7.30 -10.50
N LEU A 141 7.10 -8.44 -9.86
CA LEU A 141 6.54 -8.45 -8.51
C LEU A 141 7.47 -7.76 -7.50
N ALA A 142 8.79 -7.86 -7.69
CA ALA A 142 9.77 -7.33 -6.76
C ALA A 142 9.68 -5.79 -6.62
N ILE A 143 9.47 -5.05 -7.72
CA ILE A 143 9.29 -3.58 -7.62
C ILE A 143 8.00 -3.21 -6.88
N ILE A 144 6.94 -4.02 -7.05
CA ILE A 144 5.67 -3.85 -6.35
C ILE A 144 5.85 -4.13 -4.85
N LEU A 145 6.55 -5.21 -4.48
CA LEU A 145 6.86 -5.53 -3.08
C LEU A 145 7.71 -4.45 -2.42
N LEU A 146 8.75 -3.95 -3.10
CA LEU A 146 9.59 -2.87 -2.60
C LEU A 146 8.79 -1.58 -2.42
N ALA A 147 7.92 -1.23 -3.35
CA ALA A 147 7.03 -0.07 -3.22
C ALA A 147 6.09 -0.23 -2.00
N HIS A 148 5.50 -1.41 -1.81
CA HIS A 148 4.69 -1.68 -0.61
C HIS A 148 5.49 -1.54 0.69
N VAL A 149 6.71 -2.06 0.75
CA VAL A 149 7.58 -1.89 1.92
C VAL A 149 7.88 -0.41 2.15
N PHE A 150 8.21 0.34 1.10
CA PHE A 150 8.47 1.77 1.19
C PHE A 150 7.30 2.56 1.79
N TYR A 151 6.07 2.35 1.30
CA TYR A 151 4.88 3.01 1.86
C TYR A 151 4.61 2.57 3.30
N ASN A 152 4.51 1.25 3.52
CA ASN A 152 4.04 0.71 4.79
C ASN A 152 5.09 0.80 5.90
N TYR A 153 6.37 0.98 5.57
CA TYR A 153 7.42 1.23 6.56
C TYR A 153 7.10 2.44 7.44
N SER A 154 6.65 3.54 6.83
CA SER A 154 6.28 4.77 7.54
C SER A 154 5.10 4.55 8.48
N VAL A 155 4.14 3.71 8.07
CA VAL A 155 2.96 3.33 8.86
C VAL A 155 3.36 2.49 10.07
N VAL A 156 4.20 1.47 9.88
CA VAL A 156 4.68 0.63 10.99
C VAL A 156 5.52 1.44 11.97
N LEU A 157 6.46 2.25 11.47
CA LEU A 157 7.28 3.11 12.32
C LEU A 157 6.42 4.09 13.13
N ARG A 158 5.34 4.61 12.53
CA ARG A 158 4.40 5.49 13.22
C ARG A 158 3.57 4.71 14.25
N ILE A 159 2.86 3.66 13.86
CA ILE A 159 1.91 2.94 14.73
C ILE A 159 2.62 2.21 15.88
N VAL A 160 3.75 1.57 15.59
CA VAL A 160 4.51 0.78 16.59
C VAL A 160 5.50 1.65 17.35
N GLY A 161 6.07 2.68 16.70
CA GLY A 161 7.03 3.58 17.32
C GLY A 161 6.40 4.73 18.11
N SER A 162 5.11 5.02 17.90
CA SER A 162 4.34 5.93 18.73
C SER A 162 3.52 5.14 19.74
N PHE A 163 4.11 4.83 20.89
CA PHE A 163 3.58 5.04 22.26
C PHE A 163 4.71 4.80 23.26
#